data_AF-A0A1H5S128-F1
#
_entry.id   AF-A0A1H5S128-F1
#
_cell.length_a   1.000
_cell.length_b   1.000
_cell.length_c   1.000
_cell.angle_alpha   90.00
_cell.angle_beta   90.00
_cell.angle_gamma   90.00
#
_symmetry.space_group_name_H-M   'P 1'
#
loop_
_entity.id
_entity.type
_entity.pdbx_description
1 polymer ?
#
loop_
_entity_poly.entity_id
_entity_poly.type
_entity_poly.pdbx_seq_one_letter_code
_entity_poly.pdbx_strand_id
1 'polypeptide(L)'
;MSSTVEIYLRGGRDAAAVVQQVATALDVRGYFGSGEGYVLTLSSEPWTTGEGVASLDLGPTDEDLVGALGETAYSPYDFRLSIELRGAPGLARAELRERLGRQVFDRLTALRWPMALGDAMSVFADFLPGRGVREFPPDTDWEEAGHDIWFEPRLHGTEPPASRQPPEPLIRGAATVFETNGLVQFLACDAAGAKAPVASIRSEAGATLLGRTLAEVLRYSAKEIRTGQADPWSWLTGIAKSSPDEYARSAVSLAIRLENEQVTAVPHRPHPGDPAGHVVQGPAIEALTVHRPGPWDDTAMGELVLGLLAAARGSVPA
;
A
#
# COMPACT_ATOMS: atom_id res chain seq x y z
N MET A 1 -7.13 17.35 -23.50
CA MET A 1 -7.81 17.06 -22.23
C MET A 1 -7.15 15.80 -21.66
N SER A 2 -6.77 15.79 -20.38
CA SER A 2 -6.12 14.62 -19.76
C SER A 2 -7.21 13.65 -19.31
N SER A 3 -7.41 12.53 -20.02
CA SER A 3 -8.36 11.49 -19.61
C SER A 3 -7.78 10.66 -18.46
N THR A 4 -8.00 11.04 -17.20
CA THR A 4 -7.61 10.18 -16.07
C THR A 4 -8.57 9.00 -15.99
N VAL A 5 -8.04 7.78 -15.99
CA VAL A 5 -8.81 6.56 -15.69
C VAL A 5 -8.63 6.28 -14.22
N GLU A 6 -9.74 6.02 -13.54
CA GLU A 6 -9.82 5.99 -12.09
C GLU A 6 -10.61 4.76 -11.65
N ILE A 7 -10.16 4.16 -10.54
CA ILE A 7 -10.86 3.07 -9.88
C ILE A 7 -11.29 3.56 -8.50
N TYR A 8 -12.57 3.53 -8.25
CA TYR A 8 -13.18 3.91 -6.99
C TYR A 8 -13.37 2.66 -6.14
N LEU A 9 -12.93 2.71 -4.88
CA LEU A 9 -12.85 1.57 -3.98
C LEU A 9 -13.62 1.85 -2.70
N ARG A 10 -14.49 0.92 -2.33
CA ARG A 10 -15.14 0.93 -1.02
C ARG A 10 -14.32 0.09 -0.04
N GLY A 11 -13.16 0.61 0.30
CA GLY A 11 -12.29 0.05 1.35
C GLY A 11 -12.68 0.63 2.70
N GLY A 12 -12.53 -0.13 3.79
CA GLY A 12 -12.71 0.44 5.13
C GLY A 12 -11.88 1.72 5.32
N ARG A 13 -12.27 2.61 6.24
CA ARG A 13 -11.75 3.99 6.38
C ARG A 13 -10.23 4.17 6.60
N ASP A 14 -9.45 3.10 6.69
CA ASP A 14 -8.01 3.18 6.86
C ASP A 14 -7.27 3.01 5.53
N ALA A 15 -6.70 4.12 5.04
CA ALA A 15 -5.93 4.18 3.82
C ALA A 15 -4.69 3.26 3.84
N ALA A 16 -4.05 3.06 5.00
CA ALA A 16 -2.89 2.19 5.14
C ALA A 16 -3.25 0.71 4.90
N ALA A 17 -4.37 0.25 5.49
CA ALA A 17 -4.90 -1.09 5.24
C ALA A 17 -5.34 -1.26 3.78
N VAL A 18 -5.93 -0.23 3.17
CA VAL A 18 -6.38 -0.27 1.77
C VAL A 18 -5.19 -0.39 0.82
N VAL A 19 -4.17 0.47 0.96
CA VAL A 19 -2.99 0.40 0.08
C VAL A 19 -2.25 -0.94 0.22
N GLN A 20 -2.10 -1.47 1.43
CA GLN A 20 -1.41 -2.75 1.64
C GLN A 20 -2.14 -3.88 0.91
N GLN A 21 -3.48 -3.89 0.96
CA GLN A 21 -4.28 -4.90 0.28
C GLN A 21 -4.28 -4.73 -1.23
N VAL A 22 -4.37 -3.50 -1.74
CA VAL A 22 -4.24 -3.18 -3.17
C VAL A 22 -2.86 -3.61 -3.68
N ALA A 23 -1.80 -3.24 -2.98
CA ALA A 23 -0.42 -3.58 -3.33
C ALA A 23 -0.21 -5.11 -3.37
N THR A 24 -0.72 -5.84 -2.39
CA THR A 24 -0.70 -7.32 -2.37
C THR A 24 -1.52 -7.91 -3.52
N ALA A 25 -2.73 -7.42 -3.80
CA ALA A 25 -3.58 -7.94 -4.86
C ALA A 25 -2.95 -7.75 -6.25
N LEU A 26 -2.28 -6.63 -6.45
CA LEU A 26 -1.58 -6.29 -7.69
C LEU A 26 -0.17 -6.92 -7.79
N ASP A 27 0.28 -7.65 -6.75
CA ASP A 27 1.62 -8.25 -6.67
C ASP A 27 2.74 -7.23 -6.98
N VAL A 28 2.63 -6.03 -6.42
CA VAL A 28 3.65 -4.98 -6.60
C VAL A 28 4.83 -5.22 -5.67
N ARG A 29 6.01 -4.77 -6.08
CA ARG A 29 7.24 -4.89 -5.27
C ARG A 29 7.20 -4.02 -4.02
N GLY A 30 6.56 -2.86 -4.11
CA GLY A 30 6.41 -1.93 -2.99
C GLY A 30 5.57 -0.72 -3.34
N TYR A 31 5.36 0.13 -2.35
CA TYR A 31 4.63 1.38 -2.47
C TYR A 31 5.26 2.45 -1.58
N PHE A 32 4.95 3.72 -1.86
CA PHE A 32 5.37 4.87 -1.07
C PHE A 32 4.17 5.47 -0.34
N GLY A 33 4.31 5.77 0.95
CA GLY A 33 3.29 6.44 1.75
C GLY A 33 3.73 7.82 2.19
N SER A 34 2.80 8.78 2.15
CA SER A 34 2.93 10.11 2.73
C SER A 34 1.70 10.44 3.57
N GLY A 35 1.69 11.60 4.24
CA GLY A 35 0.49 12.09 4.93
C GLY A 35 -0.66 12.47 3.98
N GLU A 36 -0.39 12.60 2.69
CA GLU A 36 -1.36 13.04 1.66
C GLU A 36 -1.93 11.87 0.85
N GLY A 37 -1.30 10.69 0.88
CA GLY A 37 -1.76 9.52 0.13
C GLY A 37 -0.67 8.49 -0.10
N TYR A 38 -0.93 7.58 -1.04
CA TYR A 38 -0.01 6.50 -1.37
C TYR A 38 0.22 6.37 -2.87
N VAL A 39 1.44 6.01 -3.24
CA VAL A 39 1.84 5.80 -4.63
C VAL A 39 2.35 4.37 -4.80
N LEU A 40 1.75 3.60 -5.69
CA LEU A 40 2.21 2.29 -6.09
C LEU A 40 2.85 2.36 -7.48
N THR A 41 3.82 1.49 -7.74
CA THR A 41 4.46 1.39 -9.06
C THR A 41 4.21 0.01 -9.65
N LEU A 42 3.60 -0.03 -10.83
CA LEU A 42 3.45 -1.25 -11.62
C LEU A 42 4.65 -1.37 -12.57
N SER A 43 5.34 -2.51 -12.53
CA SER A 43 6.33 -2.87 -13.54
C SER A 43 5.66 -3.18 -14.87
N SER A 44 6.41 -2.99 -15.96
CA SER A 44 5.92 -3.12 -17.33
C SER A 44 5.18 -4.43 -17.58
N GLU A 45 5.73 -5.60 -17.25
CA GLU A 45 5.00 -6.87 -17.36
C GLU A 45 4.41 -7.30 -16.01
N PRO A 46 3.17 -7.85 -15.97
CA PRO A 46 2.25 -8.12 -17.09
C PRO A 46 1.36 -6.94 -17.50
N TRP A 47 1.50 -5.78 -16.86
CA TRP A 47 0.52 -4.69 -16.89
C TRP A 47 0.50 -3.86 -18.18
N THR A 48 1.60 -3.84 -18.91
CA THR A 48 1.84 -3.05 -20.11
C THR A 48 2.57 -3.91 -21.16
N THR A 49 2.17 -3.81 -22.42
CA THR A 49 2.73 -4.61 -23.51
C THR A 49 4.02 -4.00 -24.11
N GLY A 50 4.83 -3.29 -23.31
CA GLY A 50 6.04 -2.58 -23.75
C GLY A 50 6.85 -2.01 -22.58
N GLU A 51 8.01 -1.38 -22.87
CA GLU A 51 8.78 -0.65 -21.85
C GLU A 51 7.97 0.54 -21.32
N GLY A 52 7.73 0.57 -20.02
CA GLY A 52 6.92 1.60 -19.39
C GLY A 52 6.73 1.36 -17.90
N VAL A 53 6.40 2.42 -17.18
CA VAL A 53 6.06 2.36 -15.76
C VAL A 53 4.73 3.07 -15.57
N ALA A 54 3.81 2.40 -14.88
CA ALA A 54 2.58 3.02 -14.44
C ALA A 54 2.66 3.31 -12.94
N SER A 55 2.28 4.52 -12.57
CA SER A 55 2.06 4.91 -11.18
C SER A 55 0.56 4.83 -10.89
N LEU A 56 0.23 4.30 -9.73
CA LEU A 56 -1.14 4.32 -9.20
C LEU A 56 -1.13 5.18 -7.95
N ASP A 57 -1.92 6.25 -7.96
CA ASP A 57 -2.03 7.18 -6.83
C ASP A 57 -3.34 6.89 -6.10
N LEU A 58 -3.23 6.40 -4.86
CA LEU A 58 -4.37 6.16 -3.97
C LEU A 58 -4.55 7.36 -3.05
N GLY A 59 -5.73 7.96 -3.10
CA GLY A 59 -6.17 9.03 -2.20
C GLY A 59 -7.62 8.85 -1.77
N PRO A 60 -8.10 9.66 -0.81
CA PRO A 60 -9.53 9.73 -0.52
C PRO A 60 -10.30 10.16 -1.77
N THR A 61 -11.54 9.72 -1.90
CA THR A 61 -12.46 10.30 -2.88
C THR A 61 -12.70 11.75 -2.47
N ASP A 62 -12.32 12.70 -3.33
CA ASP A 62 -12.40 14.12 -3.03
C ASP A 62 -13.85 14.61 -3.09
N GLU A 63 -14.45 14.94 -1.94
CA GLU A 63 -15.82 15.46 -1.87
C GLU A 63 -15.97 16.83 -2.57
N ASP A 64 -14.88 17.61 -2.70
CA ASP A 64 -14.91 18.97 -3.24
C ASP A 64 -14.84 19.03 -4.78
N LEU A 65 -14.26 18.01 -5.43
CA LEU A 65 -14.30 17.83 -6.90
C LEU A 65 -15.68 17.38 -7.41
N VAL A 66 -16.53 16.90 -6.50
CA VAL A 66 -17.84 16.28 -6.77
C VAL A 66 -18.99 17.29 -6.68
N GLY A 67 -18.68 18.56 -6.37
CA GLY A 67 -19.63 19.67 -6.45
C GLY A 67 -20.67 19.65 -5.35
N ALA A 68 -20.96 20.83 -4.78
CA ALA A 68 -21.95 21.03 -3.72
C ALA A 68 -23.42 20.75 -4.13
N LEU A 69 -23.67 20.03 -5.23
CA LEU A 69 -24.97 19.88 -5.88
C LEU A 69 -25.13 18.50 -6.57
N GLY A 70 -24.93 17.39 -5.87
CA GLY A 70 -25.34 16.07 -6.38
C GLY A 70 -24.67 14.90 -5.70
N GLU A 71 -25.45 13.89 -5.28
CA GLU A 71 -24.90 12.55 -5.04
C GLU A 71 -24.46 12.02 -6.39
N THR A 72 -23.17 11.76 -6.55
CA THR A 72 -22.65 11.23 -7.80
C THR A 72 -22.51 9.73 -7.70
N ALA A 73 -22.35 9.04 -8.84
CA ALA A 73 -22.11 7.61 -8.85
C ALA A 73 -20.86 7.21 -8.02
N TYR A 74 -19.97 8.14 -7.69
CA TYR A 74 -18.76 7.84 -6.91
C TYR A 74 -18.85 8.17 -5.42
N SER A 75 -19.86 8.91 -4.98
CA SER A 75 -20.04 9.33 -3.57
C SER A 75 -20.00 8.16 -2.55
N PRO A 76 -20.42 6.93 -2.88
CA PRO A 76 -20.38 5.82 -1.91
C PRO A 76 -19.03 5.11 -1.77
N TYR A 77 -17.98 5.56 -2.45
CA TYR A 77 -16.63 5.00 -2.38
C TYR A 77 -15.70 5.86 -1.52
N ASP A 78 -14.94 5.22 -0.64
CA ASP A 78 -14.06 5.89 0.31
C ASP A 78 -12.75 6.37 -0.33
N PHE A 79 -12.27 5.66 -1.37
CA PHE A 79 -10.98 5.92 -2.00
C PHE A 79 -11.06 5.95 -3.51
N ARG A 80 -10.13 6.70 -4.11
CA ARG A 80 -9.86 6.75 -5.54
C ARG A 80 -8.43 6.31 -5.83
N LEU A 81 -8.27 5.45 -6.83
CA LEU A 81 -7.00 5.01 -7.37
C LEU A 81 -6.84 5.57 -8.80
N SER A 82 -6.00 6.58 -8.97
CA SER A 82 -5.76 7.26 -10.24
C SER A 82 -4.56 6.66 -10.98
N ILE A 83 -4.66 6.49 -12.31
CA ILE A 83 -3.63 5.82 -13.11
C ILE A 83 -2.83 6.80 -13.96
N GLU A 84 -1.54 6.92 -13.65
CA GLU A 84 -0.58 7.72 -14.39
C GLU A 84 0.40 6.85 -15.20
N LEU A 85 0.37 6.98 -16.53
CA LEU A 85 1.39 6.37 -17.41
C LEU A 85 2.59 7.31 -17.57
N ARG A 86 3.81 6.84 -17.30
CA ARG A 86 5.06 7.56 -17.61
C ARG A 86 5.81 6.83 -18.74
N GLY A 87 6.32 7.59 -19.72
CA GLY A 87 7.14 7.04 -20.83
C GLY A 87 6.38 6.51 -22.06
N ALA A 88 5.05 6.66 -22.14
CA ALA A 88 4.25 6.22 -23.30
C ALA A 88 4.02 7.36 -24.34
N PRO A 89 4.28 7.14 -25.65
CA PRO A 89 4.03 8.14 -26.70
C PRO A 89 2.54 8.52 -26.85
N GLY A 90 2.28 9.81 -27.11
CA GLY A 90 1.03 10.52 -26.81
C GLY A 90 -0.25 10.18 -27.59
N LEU A 91 -0.25 9.22 -28.53
CA LEU A 91 -1.47 8.79 -29.22
C LEU A 91 -2.02 7.44 -28.73
N ALA A 92 -1.16 6.52 -28.29
CA ALA A 92 -1.59 5.25 -27.71
C ALA A 92 -1.90 5.36 -26.19
N ARG A 93 -1.61 6.52 -25.57
CA ARG A 93 -1.63 6.68 -24.11
C ARG A 93 -3.03 6.55 -23.50
N ALA A 94 -4.09 7.00 -24.19
CA ALA A 94 -5.46 6.88 -23.69
C ALA A 94 -5.92 5.42 -23.71
N GLU A 95 -5.81 4.75 -24.85
CA GLU A 95 -6.13 3.33 -25.01
C GLU A 95 -5.30 2.45 -24.05
N LEU A 96 -4.01 2.73 -23.90
CA LEU A 96 -3.14 2.05 -22.95
C LEU A 96 -3.61 2.24 -21.51
N ARG A 97 -4.06 3.45 -21.15
CA ARG A 97 -4.50 3.78 -19.80
C ARG A 97 -5.83 3.10 -19.49
N GLU A 98 -6.79 3.10 -20.41
CA GLU A 98 -8.06 2.39 -20.25
C GLU A 98 -7.85 0.89 -20.14
N ARG A 99 -7.03 0.30 -21.02
CA ARG A 99 -6.69 -1.12 -20.97
C ARG A 99 -5.99 -1.49 -19.65
N LEU A 100 -5.06 -0.67 -19.20
CA LEU A 100 -4.39 -0.86 -17.91
C LEU A 100 -5.41 -0.73 -16.76
N GLY A 101 -6.23 0.31 -16.76
CA GLY A 101 -7.27 0.52 -15.75
C GLY A 101 -8.24 -0.65 -15.67
N ARG A 102 -8.60 -1.21 -16.81
CA ARG A 102 -9.40 -2.43 -16.87
C ARG A 102 -8.69 -3.62 -16.23
N GLN A 103 -7.44 -3.87 -16.57
CA GLN A 103 -6.67 -4.98 -15.98
C GLN A 103 -6.49 -4.82 -14.46
N VAL A 104 -6.20 -3.60 -14.00
CA VAL A 104 -6.07 -3.29 -12.57
C VAL A 104 -7.41 -3.51 -11.88
N PHE A 105 -8.51 -2.99 -12.43
CA PHE A 105 -9.87 -3.18 -11.92
C PHE A 105 -10.22 -4.66 -11.78
N ASP A 106 -10.05 -5.43 -12.87
CA ASP A 106 -10.35 -6.86 -12.89
C ASP A 106 -9.53 -7.61 -11.83
N ARG A 107 -8.24 -7.26 -11.66
CA ARG A 107 -7.39 -7.86 -10.62
C ARG A 107 -7.87 -7.52 -9.21
N LEU A 108 -8.28 -6.28 -8.98
CA LEU A 108 -8.75 -5.82 -7.67
C LEU A 108 -10.10 -6.45 -7.27
N THR A 109 -10.85 -7.06 -8.20
CA THR A 109 -12.10 -7.79 -7.85
C THR A 109 -11.86 -8.94 -6.87
N ALA A 110 -10.63 -9.45 -6.81
CA ALA A 110 -10.18 -10.44 -5.83
C ALA A 110 -10.28 -9.93 -4.37
N LEU A 111 -10.25 -8.61 -4.15
CA LEU A 111 -10.44 -7.99 -2.82
C LEU A 111 -11.87 -8.11 -2.31
N ARG A 112 -12.84 -8.42 -3.20
CA ARG A 112 -14.26 -8.56 -2.84
C ARG A 112 -14.84 -7.29 -2.19
N TRP A 113 -14.35 -6.13 -2.60
CA TRP A 113 -14.93 -4.84 -2.25
C TRP A 113 -15.81 -4.32 -3.37
N PRO A 114 -16.88 -3.57 -3.08
CA PRO A 114 -17.55 -2.78 -4.09
C PRO A 114 -16.56 -1.82 -4.78
N MET A 115 -16.58 -1.77 -6.11
CA MET A 115 -15.71 -0.89 -6.90
C MET A 115 -16.41 -0.36 -8.14
N ALA A 116 -15.97 0.79 -8.63
CA ALA A 116 -16.30 1.31 -9.96
C ALA A 116 -15.03 1.67 -10.73
N LEU A 117 -15.09 1.54 -12.06
CA LEU A 117 -14.07 1.97 -13.00
C LEU A 117 -14.69 3.01 -13.92
N GLY A 118 -14.00 4.13 -14.10
CA GLY A 118 -14.44 5.19 -14.99
C GLY A 118 -13.35 6.21 -15.28
N ASP A 119 -13.77 7.33 -15.85
CA ASP A 119 -12.96 8.53 -15.97
C ASP A 119 -13.71 9.74 -15.38
N ALA A 120 -13.23 10.94 -15.69
CA ALA A 120 -13.80 12.19 -15.19
C ALA A 120 -15.28 12.43 -15.58
N MET A 121 -15.81 11.74 -16.59
CA MET A 121 -17.15 11.98 -17.13
C MET A 121 -17.99 10.71 -17.29
N SER A 122 -17.36 9.54 -17.40
CA SER A 122 -18.04 8.30 -17.77
C SER A 122 -17.75 7.17 -16.79
N VAL A 123 -18.75 6.31 -16.58
CA VAL A 123 -18.60 5.04 -15.88
C VAL A 123 -18.44 3.92 -16.91
N PHE A 124 -17.40 3.11 -16.76
CA PHE A 124 -17.12 2.00 -17.68
C PHE A 124 -17.63 0.66 -17.13
N ALA A 125 -17.38 0.40 -15.85
CA ALA A 125 -17.79 -0.83 -15.20
C ALA A 125 -17.96 -0.65 -13.69
N ASP A 126 -18.73 -1.56 -13.07
CA ASP A 126 -18.74 -1.72 -11.63
C ASP A 126 -18.58 -3.19 -11.23
N PHE A 127 -18.20 -3.39 -9.97
CA PHE A 127 -18.10 -4.70 -9.37
C PHE A 127 -18.78 -4.70 -8.01
N LEU A 128 -19.69 -5.66 -7.83
CA LEU A 128 -20.32 -5.95 -6.54
C LEU A 128 -20.06 -7.40 -6.13
N PRO A 129 -19.62 -7.65 -4.89
CA PRO A 129 -19.46 -9.00 -4.37
C PRO A 129 -20.77 -9.79 -4.46
N GLY A 130 -20.76 -10.91 -5.18
CA GLY A 130 -21.92 -11.77 -5.39
C GLY A 130 -22.67 -11.53 -6.70
N ARG A 131 -22.64 -10.29 -7.23
CA ARG A 131 -23.16 -9.97 -8.58
C ARG A 131 -22.10 -10.19 -9.66
N GLY A 132 -20.84 -9.89 -9.36
CA GLY A 132 -19.76 -9.89 -10.33
C GLY A 132 -19.58 -8.51 -10.98
N VAL A 133 -18.88 -8.50 -12.12
CA VAL A 133 -18.62 -7.29 -12.91
C VAL A 133 -19.80 -7.01 -13.82
N ARG A 134 -20.22 -5.74 -13.91
CA ARG A 134 -21.15 -5.25 -14.93
C ARG A 134 -20.47 -4.19 -15.78
N GLU A 135 -20.60 -4.32 -17.09
CA GLU A 135 -20.16 -3.33 -18.08
C GLU A 135 -21.28 -2.33 -18.35
N PHE A 136 -20.91 -1.06 -18.52
CA PHE A 136 -21.80 -0.01 -19.00
C PHE A 136 -21.57 0.27 -20.49
N PRO A 137 -22.60 0.75 -21.21
CA PRO A 137 -22.40 1.30 -22.55
C PRO A 137 -21.32 2.40 -22.56
N PRO A 138 -20.63 2.60 -23.70
CA PRO A 138 -19.75 3.76 -23.85
C PRO A 138 -20.50 5.07 -23.59
N ASP A 139 -19.79 6.05 -23.04
CA ASP A 139 -20.31 7.39 -22.73
C ASP A 139 -21.46 7.42 -21.69
N THR A 140 -21.63 6.36 -20.90
CA THR A 140 -22.56 6.37 -19.77
C THR A 140 -22.09 7.38 -18.73
N ASP A 141 -22.81 8.49 -18.66
CA ASP A 141 -22.54 9.61 -17.76
C ASP A 141 -22.82 9.20 -16.31
N TRP A 142 -21.89 9.49 -15.42
CA TRP A 142 -22.04 9.31 -13.97
C TRP A 142 -23.18 10.13 -13.34
N GLU A 143 -23.71 11.14 -14.05
CA GLU A 143 -24.90 11.92 -13.70
C GLU A 143 -26.20 11.45 -14.41
N GLU A 144 -26.15 10.40 -15.24
CA GLU A 144 -27.31 9.97 -16.03
C GLU A 144 -28.53 9.59 -15.14
N ALA A 145 -29.72 9.98 -15.59
CA ALA A 145 -30.97 9.71 -14.88
C ALA A 145 -31.19 8.20 -14.66
N GLY A 146 -31.48 7.82 -13.42
CA GLY A 146 -31.61 6.41 -13.03
C GLY A 146 -30.34 5.82 -12.40
N HIS A 147 -29.34 6.65 -12.04
CA HIS A 147 -28.15 6.23 -11.31
C HIS A 147 -28.48 5.28 -10.14
N ASP A 148 -29.58 5.49 -9.43
CA ASP A 148 -30.04 4.72 -8.27
C ASP A 148 -30.45 3.27 -8.62
N ILE A 149 -30.79 3.03 -9.88
CA ILE A 149 -31.22 1.73 -10.42
C ILE A 149 -30.02 0.82 -10.70
N TRP A 150 -28.88 1.40 -11.10
CA TRP A 150 -27.65 0.65 -11.34
C TRP A 150 -26.69 0.76 -10.16
N PHE A 151 -26.58 1.93 -9.55
CA PHE A 151 -25.83 2.21 -8.35
C PHE A 151 -26.73 1.98 -7.13
N GLU A 152 -26.87 0.72 -6.69
CA GLU A 152 -27.77 0.36 -5.59
C GLU A 152 -27.17 0.77 -4.24
N PRO A 153 -27.53 1.92 -3.63
CA PRO A 153 -26.81 2.45 -2.46
C PRO A 153 -26.92 1.51 -1.25
N ARG A 154 -27.95 0.66 -1.23
CA ARG A 154 -28.16 -0.41 -0.25
C ARG A 154 -27.12 -1.53 -0.33
N LEU A 155 -26.60 -1.82 -1.52
CA LEU A 155 -25.49 -2.77 -1.74
C LEU A 155 -24.13 -2.13 -1.43
N HIS A 156 -24.08 -0.80 -1.52
CA HIS A 156 -23.00 0.05 -1.04
C HIS A 156 -23.33 0.59 0.37
N GLY A 157 -23.88 -0.25 1.27
CA GLY A 157 -24.23 0.04 2.67
C GLY A 157 -24.27 1.52 3.09
N THR A 158 -25.37 2.23 2.83
CA THR A 158 -25.55 3.61 3.32
C THR A 158 -25.71 3.72 4.84
N GLU A 159 -25.91 2.60 5.54
CA GLU A 159 -25.86 2.57 7.00
C GLU A 159 -24.43 2.30 7.47
N PRO A 160 -23.84 3.14 8.36
CA PRO A 160 -22.67 2.71 9.11
C PRO A 160 -23.06 1.38 9.77
N PRO A 161 -22.31 0.28 9.55
CA PRO A 161 -22.69 -1.02 10.07
C PRO A 161 -23.02 -0.87 11.54
N ALA A 162 -24.26 -1.21 11.92
CA ALA A 162 -24.74 -1.06 13.28
C ALA A 162 -23.79 -1.75 14.24
N SER A 163 -22.89 -0.95 14.84
CA SER A 163 -22.13 -1.15 16.08
C SER A 163 -21.93 -2.62 16.51
N ARG A 164 -21.36 -3.42 15.63
CA ARG A 164 -20.54 -4.59 15.98
C ARG A 164 -19.41 -4.68 14.97
N GLN A 165 -18.49 -3.70 15.05
CA GLN A 165 -17.15 -3.97 14.55
C GLN A 165 -16.69 -5.27 15.22
N PRO A 166 -16.32 -6.31 14.45
CA PRO A 166 -15.55 -7.39 15.02
C PRO A 166 -14.35 -6.75 15.74
N PRO A 167 -13.94 -7.26 16.92
CA PRO A 167 -12.75 -6.74 17.59
C PRO A 167 -11.62 -6.68 16.56
N GLU A 168 -10.92 -5.55 16.48
CA GLU A 168 -9.81 -5.42 15.53
C GLU A 168 -8.92 -6.65 15.64
N PRO A 169 -8.58 -7.31 14.52
CA PRO A 169 -7.75 -8.49 14.58
C PRO A 169 -6.45 -8.14 15.28
N LEU A 170 -6.11 -8.97 16.27
CA LEU A 170 -4.89 -8.83 17.07
C LEU A 170 -3.69 -8.71 16.12
N ILE A 171 -2.95 -7.61 16.21
CA ILE A 171 -1.75 -7.42 15.41
C ILE A 171 -0.69 -8.37 15.93
N ARG A 172 -0.12 -9.14 15.00
CA ARG A 172 0.93 -10.13 15.25
C ARG A 172 1.71 -10.30 13.96
N GLY A 173 2.92 -10.84 14.05
CA GLY A 173 3.75 -11.15 12.88
C GLY A 173 5.20 -10.71 13.09
N ALA A 174 5.98 -10.77 12.02
CA ALA A 174 7.35 -10.28 11.98
C ALA A 174 7.57 -9.32 10.81
N ALA A 175 8.48 -8.38 11.01
CA ALA A 175 8.91 -7.43 10.00
C ALA A 175 10.37 -7.07 10.19
N THR A 176 11.05 -6.74 9.09
CA THR A 176 12.34 -6.06 9.13
C THR A 176 12.13 -4.63 8.65
N VAL A 177 12.53 -3.66 9.45
CA VAL A 177 12.48 -2.24 9.09
C VAL A 177 13.88 -1.80 8.76
N PHE A 178 14.09 -1.33 7.53
CA PHE A 178 15.34 -0.70 7.13
C PHE A 178 15.19 0.80 7.15
N GLU A 179 16.28 1.50 7.43
CA GLU A 179 16.32 2.94 7.30
C GLU A 179 17.63 3.41 6.69
N THR A 180 17.51 4.31 5.71
CA THR A 180 18.64 5.02 5.09
C THR A 180 18.23 6.45 4.72
N ASN A 181 19.00 7.45 5.17
CA ASN A 181 18.79 8.86 4.82
C ASN A 181 17.33 9.35 4.98
N GLY A 182 16.68 8.97 6.09
CA GLY A 182 15.32 9.33 6.43
C GLY A 182 14.25 8.56 5.65
N LEU A 183 14.61 7.63 4.77
CA LEU A 183 13.70 6.69 4.13
C LEU A 183 13.58 5.43 5.00
N VAL A 184 12.40 5.20 5.57
CA VAL A 184 12.05 4.03 6.38
C VAL A 184 11.29 3.04 5.50
N GLN A 185 11.75 1.79 5.47
CA GLN A 185 11.20 0.76 4.58
C GLN A 185 10.82 -0.47 5.41
N PHE A 186 9.54 -0.81 5.42
CA PHE A 186 8.97 -1.92 6.17
C PHE A 186 8.83 -3.14 5.26
N LEU A 187 9.49 -4.22 5.65
CA LEU A 187 9.49 -5.50 4.94
C LEU A 187 8.80 -6.55 5.81
N ALA A 188 7.71 -7.14 5.33
CA ALA A 188 7.08 -8.26 6.00
C ALA A 188 8.00 -9.50 5.94
N CYS A 189 8.12 -10.23 7.04
CA CYS A 189 8.95 -11.42 7.14
C CYS A 189 8.18 -12.57 7.79
N ASP A 190 8.40 -13.80 7.33
CA ASP A 190 7.94 -15.01 8.00
C ASP A 190 9.01 -16.12 7.96
N ALA A 191 8.64 -17.35 8.30
CA ALA A 191 9.54 -18.50 8.25
C ALA A 191 10.04 -18.85 6.84
N ALA A 192 9.33 -18.44 5.78
CA ALA A 192 9.73 -18.62 4.39
C ALA A 192 10.63 -17.47 3.90
N GLY A 193 10.59 -16.31 4.55
CA GLY A 193 11.51 -15.20 4.34
C GLY A 193 10.82 -13.86 4.16
N ALA A 194 11.48 -12.97 3.42
CA ALA A 194 10.99 -11.63 3.09
C ALA A 194 9.83 -11.66 2.08
N LYS A 195 8.82 -10.80 2.27
CA LYS A 195 7.64 -10.70 1.42
C LYS A 195 7.47 -9.31 0.84
N ALA A 196 7.17 -9.23 -0.46
CA ALA A 196 6.58 -8.04 -1.08
C ALA A 196 5.08 -7.92 -0.70
N PRO A 197 4.50 -6.70 -0.71
CA PRO A 197 5.14 -5.42 -1.04
C PRO A 197 5.97 -4.86 0.12
N VAL A 198 6.98 -4.05 -0.20
CA VAL A 198 7.73 -3.22 0.75
C VAL A 198 7.05 -1.87 0.88
N ALA A 199 6.69 -1.46 2.10
CA ALA A 199 6.14 -0.14 2.37
C ALA A 199 7.28 0.86 2.64
N SER A 200 7.39 1.92 1.84
CA SER A 200 8.43 2.94 1.95
C SER A 200 7.83 4.27 2.41
N ILE A 201 8.33 4.86 3.50
CA ILE A 201 7.81 6.11 4.08
C ILE A 201 8.99 6.98 4.52
N ARG A 202 8.87 8.30 4.35
CA ARG A 202 9.86 9.23 4.93
C ARG A 202 9.61 9.37 6.43
N SER A 203 10.66 9.31 7.22
CA SER A 203 10.61 9.53 8.67
C SER A 203 9.90 10.84 9.07
N GLU A 204 9.98 11.87 8.23
CA GLU A 204 9.30 13.16 8.42
C GLU A 204 7.76 13.09 8.30
N ALA A 205 7.21 12.02 7.72
CA ALA A 205 5.76 11.81 7.65
C ALA A 205 5.12 11.52 9.02
N GLY A 206 5.95 11.31 10.05
CA GLY A 206 5.53 11.24 11.45
C GLY A 206 5.32 9.82 11.97
N ALA A 207 5.42 9.70 13.29
CA ALA A 207 5.33 8.43 14.00
C ALA A 207 4.00 7.70 13.75
N THR A 208 2.87 8.43 13.73
CA THR A 208 1.55 7.81 13.53
C THR A 208 1.46 7.03 12.22
N LEU A 209 1.91 7.60 11.09
CA LEU A 209 1.88 6.90 9.80
C LEU A 209 2.83 5.69 9.79
N LEU A 210 4.01 5.83 10.39
CA LEU A 210 4.98 4.74 10.50
C LEU A 210 4.43 3.57 11.33
N GLY A 211 3.82 3.84 12.49
CA GLY A 211 3.24 2.80 13.33
C GLY A 211 2.00 2.16 12.72
N ARG A 212 1.14 2.93 12.04
CA ARG A 212 0.00 2.37 11.30
C ARG A 212 0.47 1.46 10.17
N THR A 213 1.51 1.85 9.46
CA THR A 213 2.08 1.04 8.39
C THR A 213 2.73 -0.23 8.94
N LEU A 214 3.45 -0.13 10.06
CA LEU A 214 3.99 -1.30 10.75
C LEU A 214 2.88 -2.29 11.15
N ALA A 215 1.74 -1.80 11.65
CA ALA A 215 0.59 -2.64 11.98
C ALA A 215 0.13 -3.48 10.79
N GLU A 216 -0.01 -2.86 9.62
CA GLU A 216 -0.46 -3.52 8.40
C GLU A 216 0.58 -4.51 7.86
N VAL A 217 1.86 -4.16 7.93
CA VAL A 217 2.96 -5.07 7.52
C VAL A 217 3.03 -6.29 8.42
N LEU A 218 2.87 -6.13 9.74
CA LEU A 218 2.81 -7.26 10.68
C LEU A 218 1.58 -8.13 10.42
N ARG A 219 0.39 -7.52 10.29
CA ARG A 219 -0.85 -8.24 9.94
C ARG A 219 -0.69 -9.03 8.66
N TYR A 220 -0.04 -8.45 7.65
CA TYR A 220 0.23 -9.11 6.38
C TYR A 220 1.20 -10.28 6.54
N SER A 221 2.30 -10.12 7.29
CA SER A 221 3.29 -11.17 7.48
C SER A 221 2.74 -12.41 8.18
N ALA A 222 1.78 -12.22 9.10
CA ALA A 222 1.10 -13.28 9.82
C ALA A 222 0.06 -14.07 8.99
N LYS A 223 -0.26 -13.66 7.76
CA LYS A 223 -1.17 -14.40 6.88
C LYS A 223 -0.38 -15.48 6.13
N GLU A 224 -0.95 -16.69 6.07
CA GLU A 224 -0.51 -17.77 5.18
C GLU A 224 -0.91 -17.45 3.74
N ILE A 225 -0.28 -16.42 3.17
CA ILE A 225 -0.44 -16.03 1.77
C ILE A 225 0.71 -16.68 0.99
N ARG A 226 0.39 -17.26 -0.17
CA ARG A 226 1.44 -17.66 -1.13
C ARG A 226 2.30 -16.43 -1.40
N THR A 227 3.58 -16.51 -1.10
CA THR A 227 4.53 -15.45 -1.43
C THR A 227 4.33 -15.06 -2.89
N GLY A 228 4.06 -13.77 -3.11
CA GLY A 228 3.98 -13.19 -4.45
C GLY A 228 5.28 -13.46 -5.22
N GLN A 229 5.23 -13.36 -6.54
CA GLN A 229 6.45 -13.54 -7.35
C GLN A 229 7.38 -12.31 -7.24
N ALA A 230 6.88 -11.19 -6.73
CA ALA A 230 7.62 -9.95 -6.64
C ALA A 230 8.81 -10.03 -5.67
N ASP A 231 9.99 -9.69 -6.16
CA ASP A 231 11.21 -9.57 -5.37
C ASP A 231 11.21 -8.26 -4.55
N PRO A 232 11.13 -8.34 -3.21
CA PRO A 232 11.14 -7.15 -2.34
C PRO A 232 12.50 -6.45 -2.32
N TRP A 233 13.60 -7.16 -2.59
CA TRP A 233 14.95 -6.60 -2.46
C TRP A 233 15.26 -5.57 -3.55
N SER A 234 14.79 -5.81 -4.78
CA SER A 234 14.90 -4.84 -5.87
C SER A 234 14.20 -3.51 -5.57
N TRP A 235 13.13 -3.50 -4.76
CA TRP A 235 12.48 -2.27 -4.32
C TRP A 235 13.30 -1.53 -3.27
N LEU A 236 13.80 -2.24 -2.26
CA LEU A 236 14.61 -1.66 -1.19
C LEU A 236 15.80 -0.88 -1.74
N THR A 237 16.60 -1.53 -2.58
CA THR A 237 17.82 -0.96 -3.16
C THR A 237 17.51 0.04 -4.27
N GLY A 238 16.49 -0.25 -5.10
CA GLY A 238 16.10 0.60 -6.23
C GLY A 238 15.59 1.98 -5.81
N ILE A 239 14.72 2.05 -4.79
CA ILE A 239 14.20 3.33 -4.29
C ILE A 239 15.29 4.16 -3.60
N ALA A 240 16.22 3.50 -2.91
CA ALA A 240 17.39 4.15 -2.34
C ALA A 240 18.46 4.53 -3.38
N LYS A 241 18.30 4.13 -4.66
CA LYS A 241 19.26 4.34 -5.74
C LYS A 241 20.66 3.86 -5.38
N SER A 242 20.74 2.70 -4.74
CA SER A 242 21.99 2.11 -4.26
C SER A 242 22.10 0.67 -4.74
N SER A 243 23.32 0.17 -4.94
CA SER A 243 23.53 -1.28 -5.07
C SER A 243 23.19 -2.01 -3.76
N PRO A 244 22.91 -3.33 -3.77
CA PRO A 244 22.64 -4.08 -2.54
C PRO A 244 23.72 -3.93 -1.47
N ASP A 245 24.99 -3.92 -1.87
CA ASP A 245 26.10 -3.81 -0.92
C ASP A 245 26.25 -2.38 -0.35
N GLU A 246 26.06 -1.35 -1.17
CA GLU A 246 26.03 0.04 -0.69
C GLU A 246 24.86 0.28 0.27
N TYR A 247 23.71 -0.31 -0.05
CA TYR A 247 22.53 -0.25 0.81
C TYR A 247 22.82 -0.95 2.15
N ALA A 248 23.34 -2.19 2.15
CA ALA A 248 23.65 -2.93 3.37
C ALA A 248 24.68 -2.21 4.26
N ARG A 249 25.67 -1.53 3.66
CA ARG A 249 26.70 -0.76 4.39
C ARG A 249 26.22 0.59 4.93
N SER A 250 25.11 1.11 4.44
CA SER A 250 24.57 2.42 4.86
C SER A 250 23.34 2.32 5.73
N ALA A 251 22.48 1.32 5.49
CA ALA A 251 21.22 1.16 6.18
C ALA A 251 21.41 0.59 7.58
N VAL A 252 20.74 1.19 8.56
CA VAL A 252 20.44 0.51 9.82
C VAL A 252 19.19 -0.35 9.63
N SER A 253 19.04 -1.39 10.45
CA SER A 253 17.81 -2.18 10.41
C SER A 253 17.30 -2.55 11.79
N LEU A 254 16.03 -2.92 11.85
CA LEU A 254 15.32 -3.29 13.06
C LEU A 254 14.47 -4.51 12.75
N ALA A 255 14.82 -5.66 13.33
CA ALA A 255 13.98 -6.85 13.26
C ALA A 255 12.91 -6.76 14.37
N ILE A 256 11.63 -6.74 14.00
CA ILE A 256 10.50 -6.63 14.92
C ILE A 256 9.67 -7.90 14.83
N ARG A 257 9.29 -8.43 16.00
CA ARG A 257 8.33 -9.53 16.12
C ARG A 257 7.31 -9.19 17.20
N LEU A 258 6.03 -9.39 16.88
CA LEU A 258 4.93 -9.24 17.82
C LEU A 258 4.18 -10.57 17.94
N GLU A 259 4.23 -11.15 19.13
CA GLU A 259 3.54 -12.38 19.51
C GLU A 259 2.98 -12.21 20.93
N ASN A 260 1.73 -12.61 21.18
CA ASN A 260 1.14 -12.67 22.53
C ASN A 260 1.34 -11.38 23.36
N GLU A 261 1.04 -10.20 22.78
CA GLU A 261 1.20 -8.88 23.41
C GLU A 261 2.65 -8.49 23.77
N GLN A 262 3.64 -9.21 23.23
CA GLN A 262 5.05 -8.96 23.45
C GLN A 262 5.70 -8.51 22.14
N VAL A 263 6.29 -7.32 22.17
CA VAL A 263 7.11 -6.81 21.07
C VAL A 263 8.56 -7.14 21.40
N THR A 264 9.22 -7.92 20.54
CA THR A 264 10.67 -8.08 20.53
C THR A 264 11.23 -7.32 19.36
N ALA A 265 12.17 -6.42 19.63
CA ALA A 265 12.80 -5.57 18.63
C ALA A 265 14.32 -5.68 18.76
N VAL A 266 14.99 -6.04 17.67
CA VAL A 266 16.45 -6.20 17.62
C VAL A 266 17.00 -5.17 16.63
N PRO A 267 17.62 -4.07 17.10
CA PRO A 267 18.28 -3.12 16.23
C PRO A 267 19.62 -3.69 15.73
N HIS A 268 19.97 -3.39 14.49
CA HIS A 268 21.20 -3.79 13.83
C HIS A 268 21.91 -2.57 13.25
N ARG A 269 23.23 -2.54 13.40
CA ARG A 269 24.09 -1.55 12.75
C ARG A 269 24.19 -1.82 11.23
N PRO A 270 24.74 -0.90 10.44
CA PRO A 270 25.07 -1.19 9.06
C PRO A 270 26.06 -2.35 8.95
N HIS A 271 25.96 -3.13 7.87
CA HIS A 271 26.82 -4.27 7.62
C HIS A 271 28.27 -3.81 7.39
N PRO A 272 29.25 -4.22 8.21
CA PRO A 272 30.64 -3.79 8.07
C PRO A 272 31.48 -4.70 7.17
N GLY A 273 30.93 -5.84 6.75
CA GLY A 273 31.68 -6.91 6.08
C GLY A 273 31.86 -6.70 4.58
N ASP A 274 32.52 -7.68 3.97
CA ASP A 274 32.74 -7.73 2.53
C ASP A 274 31.41 -7.73 1.74
N PRO A 275 31.44 -7.28 0.47
CA PRO A 275 30.29 -7.35 -0.43
C PRO A 275 29.71 -8.77 -0.47
N ALA A 276 28.40 -8.87 -0.22
CA ALA A 276 27.67 -10.14 -0.22
C ALA A 276 26.83 -10.32 -1.49
N GLY A 277 26.67 -9.26 -2.29
CA GLY A 277 25.83 -9.26 -3.49
C GLY A 277 24.32 -9.26 -3.21
N HIS A 278 23.92 -9.14 -1.95
CA HIS A 278 22.52 -9.07 -1.50
C HIS A 278 22.41 -8.23 -0.23
N VAL A 279 21.20 -7.81 0.14
CA VAL A 279 20.96 -7.04 1.36
C VAL A 279 21.13 -7.95 2.58
N VAL A 280 22.03 -7.57 3.49
CA VAL A 280 22.33 -8.30 4.74
C VAL A 280 22.19 -7.34 5.91
N GLN A 281 21.66 -7.83 7.04
CA GLN A 281 21.64 -7.06 8.29
C GLN A 281 23.02 -7.08 8.94
N GLY A 282 23.48 -5.94 9.44
CA GLY A 282 24.72 -5.88 10.20
C GLY A 282 24.60 -6.48 11.61
N PRO A 283 25.62 -6.28 12.46
CA PRO A 283 25.65 -6.86 13.79
C PRO A 283 24.49 -6.34 14.65
N ALA A 284 23.87 -7.26 15.37
CA ALA A 284 22.81 -6.96 16.33
C ALA A 284 23.35 -6.15 17.51
N ILE A 285 22.53 -5.23 17.99
CA ILE A 285 22.69 -4.53 19.27
C ILE A 285 21.84 -5.28 20.31
N GLU A 286 21.78 -4.78 21.54
CA GLU A 286 20.91 -5.30 22.58
C GLU A 286 19.44 -5.33 22.15
N ALA A 287 18.83 -6.51 22.28
CA ALA A 287 17.43 -6.71 21.96
C ALA A 287 16.55 -6.05 23.02
N LEU A 288 15.57 -5.28 22.57
CA LEU A 288 14.54 -4.71 23.43
C LEU A 288 13.31 -5.62 23.41
N THR A 289 12.81 -5.96 24.59
CA THR A 289 11.54 -6.67 24.74
C THR A 289 10.60 -5.83 25.58
N VAL A 290 9.45 -5.48 24.98
CA VAL A 290 8.42 -4.67 25.63
C VAL A 290 7.14 -5.50 25.72
N HIS A 291 6.61 -5.65 26.92
CA HIS A 291 5.26 -6.15 27.11
C HIS A 291 4.29 -4.99 26.89
N ARG A 292 3.34 -5.18 25.97
CA ARG A 292 2.38 -4.16 25.58
C ARG A 292 0.95 -4.67 25.73
N PRO A 293 0.41 -4.64 26.96
CA PRO A 293 -0.99 -4.96 27.17
C PRO A 293 -1.88 -3.86 26.55
N GLY A 294 -2.95 -4.25 25.87
CA GLY A 294 -3.95 -3.32 25.34
C GLY A 294 -3.90 -3.07 23.82
N PRO A 295 -4.74 -2.15 23.32
CA PRO A 295 -4.90 -1.90 21.89
C PRO A 295 -3.61 -1.35 21.29
N TRP A 296 -3.50 -1.48 19.97
CA TRP A 296 -2.36 -0.94 19.25
C TRP A 296 -2.42 0.58 19.17
N ASP A 297 -1.28 1.20 19.48
CA ASP A 297 -1.07 2.64 19.40
C ASP A 297 -0.07 2.93 18.28
N ASP A 298 -0.58 3.53 17.21
CA ASP A 298 0.21 3.85 16.02
C ASP A 298 1.31 4.87 16.33
N THR A 299 1.05 5.89 17.15
CA THR A 299 2.03 6.91 17.48
C THR A 299 3.15 6.32 18.33
N ALA A 300 2.81 5.60 19.41
CA ALA A 300 3.81 5.02 20.30
C ALA A 300 4.70 3.98 19.58
N MET A 301 4.12 3.18 18.69
CA MET A 301 4.89 2.21 17.91
C MET A 301 5.79 2.87 16.87
N GLY A 302 5.33 3.95 16.24
CA GLY A 302 6.15 4.75 15.33
C GLY A 302 7.34 5.41 16.04
N GLU A 303 7.10 5.98 17.22
CA GLU A 303 8.16 6.58 18.05
C GLU A 303 9.20 5.53 18.50
N LEU A 304 8.73 4.34 18.89
CA LEU A 304 9.61 3.22 19.23
C LEU A 304 10.52 2.84 18.06
N VAL A 305 9.95 2.69 16.85
CA VAL A 305 10.72 2.38 15.64
C VAL A 305 11.78 3.45 15.37
N LEU A 306 11.38 4.72 15.36
CA LEU A 306 12.29 5.84 15.11
C LEU A 306 13.41 5.91 16.16
N GLY A 307 13.08 5.74 17.44
CA GLY A 307 14.05 5.74 18.53
C GLY A 307 15.08 4.61 18.42
N LEU A 308 14.64 3.39 18.10
CA LEU A 308 15.55 2.24 17.94
C LEU A 308 16.43 2.36 16.71
N LEU A 309 15.91 2.86 15.58
CA LEU A 309 16.70 3.13 14.37
C LEU A 309 17.73 4.24 14.63
N ALA A 310 17.35 5.30 15.34
CA ALA A 310 18.26 6.38 15.72
C ALA A 310 19.39 5.88 16.66
N ALA A 311 19.06 5.03 17.64
CA ALA A 311 20.04 4.40 18.51
C ALA A 311 21.02 3.50 17.74
N ALA A 312 20.51 2.71 16.78
CA ALA A 312 21.33 1.89 15.91
C ALA A 312 22.35 2.73 15.13
N ARG A 313 21.92 3.89 14.61
CA ARG A 313 22.78 4.83 13.88
C ARG A 313 23.81 5.53 14.77
N GLY A 314 23.40 6.02 15.94
CA GLY A 314 24.27 6.72 16.89
C GLY A 314 25.34 5.82 17.53
N SER A 315 25.22 4.51 17.38
CA SER A 315 26.17 3.52 17.90
C SER A 315 27.31 3.16 16.92
N VAL A 316 27.38 3.83 15.76
CA VAL A 316 28.46 3.68 14.78
C VAL A 316 29.66 4.53 15.23
N PRO A 317 30.83 3.94 15.56
CA PRO A 317 32.04 4.73 15.82
C PRO A 317 32.44 5.48 14.55
N ALA A 318 32.79 6.77 14.71
CA ALA A 318 33.28 7.64 13.64
C ALA A 318 34.61 7.15 13.05
#